data_AF-A0A7K8B178-F1
#
_entry.id   AF-A0A7K8B178-F1
#
_cell.length_a   1.000
_cell.length_b   1.000
_cell.length_c   1.000
_cell.angle_alpha   90.00
_cell.angle_beta   90.00
_cell.angle_gamma   90.00
#
_symmetry.space_group_name_H-M   'P 1'
#
loop_
_entity.id
_entity.type
_entity.pdbx_description
1 polymer ?
#
loop_
_entity_poly.entity_id
_entity_poly.type
_entity_poly.pdbx_seq_one_letter_code
_entity_poly.pdbx_strand_id
1 'polypeptide(L)'
;QPELGKPMRNCYSLPGPDFTYGMYMHKRDGGVPEAIGHWDSVKAKPRKRVMPRDFVTMGRGAVDEGCTTAREFALYYKFMDIRLKDKQLLRYGCKIPPGMTFGMPPRPSTPFFDLMQHRYKELWMEHQRARTVVQHVVKKKIGEVRENRTTFLRTHPLPVKEESFWHPQRFEKVWAPH
;
A
#
# COMPACT_ATOMS: atom_id res chain seq x y z
N GLN A 1 -23.77 -47.95 40.29
CA GLN A 1 -23.15 -48.45 39.06
C GLN A 1 -23.67 -47.60 37.91
N PRO A 2 -22.83 -47.19 36.94
CA PRO A 2 -23.33 -46.46 35.77
C PRO A 2 -24.28 -47.36 34.96
N GLU A 3 -25.46 -46.85 34.63
CA GLU A 3 -26.45 -47.57 33.82
C GLU A 3 -25.99 -47.59 32.35
N LEU A 4 -25.70 -48.77 31.82
CA LEU A 4 -25.25 -48.94 30.43
C LEU A 4 -26.33 -48.45 29.45
N GLY A 5 -25.95 -47.58 28.51
CA GLY A 5 -26.83 -47.11 27.43
C GLY A 5 -27.73 -45.91 27.78
N LYS A 6 -27.67 -45.38 29.00
CA LYS A 6 -28.40 -44.14 29.36
C LYS A 6 -27.46 -42.94 29.46
N PRO A 7 -27.88 -41.77 28.96
CA PRO A 7 -27.09 -40.55 29.12
C PRO A 7 -27.03 -40.15 30.61
N MET A 8 -25.95 -39.46 30.97
CA MET A 8 -25.75 -38.97 32.33
C MET A 8 -26.90 -38.03 32.72
N ARG A 9 -27.56 -38.32 33.84
CA ARG A 9 -28.68 -37.51 34.34
C ARG A 9 -28.13 -36.20 34.89
N ASN A 10 -28.67 -35.08 34.40
CA ASN A 10 -28.37 -33.75 34.92
C ASN A 10 -29.55 -33.28 35.78
N CYS A 11 -29.30 -32.59 36.89
CA CYS A 11 -30.31 -32.24 37.91
C CYS A 11 -31.16 -31.00 37.53
N TYR A 12 -31.28 -30.67 36.25
CA TYR A 12 -32.09 -29.54 35.80
C TYR A 12 -33.54 -29.96 35.60
N SER A 13 -34.48 -29.13 36.05
CA SER A 13 -35.90 -29.28 35.73
C SER A 13 -36.13 -28.96 34.26
N LEU A 14 -36.29 -30.01 33.46
CA LEU A 14 -36.61 -29.86 32.04
C LEU A 14 -38.09 -29.45 31.87
N PRO A 15 -38.39 -28.61 30.86
CA PRO A 15 -39.76 -28.35 30.48
C PRO A 15 -40.48 -29.64 30.04
N GLY A 16 -41.81 -29.63 30.12
CA GLY A 16 -42.66 -30.80 29.88
C GLY A 16 -42.53 -31.39 28.47
N PRO A 17 -43.16 -32.56 28.22
CA PRO A 17 -43.00 -33.31 26.97
C PRO A 17 -43.43 -32.54 25.71
N ASP A 18 -44.28 -31.52 25.84
CA ASP A 18 -44.74 -30.68 24.72
C ASP A 18 -43.73 -29.60 24.30
N PHE A 19 -42.63 -29.43 25.06
CA PHE A 19 -41.62 -28.44 24.75
C PHE A 19 -40.66 -28.92 23.66
N THR A 20 -40.62 -28.18 22.56
CA THR A 20 -39.66 -28.42 21.48
C THR A 20 -38.38 -27.66 21.75
N TYR A 21 -37.28 -28.38 21.92
CA TYR A 21 -35.95 -27.77 22.06
C TYR A 21 -35.45 -27.24 20.71
N GLY A 22 -34.75 -26.11 20.75
CA GLY A 22 -34.17 -25.46 19.57
C GLY A 22 -34.77 -24.08 19.32
N MET A 23 -34.17 -23.34 18.38
CA MET A 23 -34.69 -22.04 17.96
C MET A 23 -35.81 -22.24 16.93
N TYR A 24 -37.05 -21.92 17.31
CA TYR A 24 -38.14 -21.81 16.34
C TYR A 24 -37.94 -20.57 15.47
N MET A 25 -37.52 -20.79 14.22
CA MET A 25 -37.49 -19.73 13.21
C MET A 25 -38.87 -19.64 12.58
N HIS A 26 -39.67 -18.67 13.03
CA HIS A 26 -40.95 -18.38 12.42
C HIS A 26 -40.73 -17.85 11.01
N LYS A 27 -40.77 -18.74 10.02
CA LYS A 27 -40.70 -18.39 8.61
C LYS A 27 -42.05 -17.81 8.19
N ARG A 28 -42.09 -16.50 7.96
CA ARG A 28 -43.16 -15.88 7.18
C ARG A 28 -42.79 -16.05 5.71
N ASP A 29 -42.91 -17.26 5.20
CA ASP A 29 -42.58 -17.55 3.80
C ASP A 29 -43.70 -17.09 2.85
N GLY A 30 -44.85 -16.66 3.37
CA GLY A 30 -45.90 -15.95 2.63
C GLY A 30 -46.56 -16.69 1.46
N GLY A 31 -46.08 -17.89 1.15
CA GLY A 31 -46.43 -18.62 -0.04
C GLY A 31 -46.02 -17.90 -1.33
N VAL A 32 -46.31 -18.58 -2.45
CA VAL A 32 -46.13 -18.06 -3.81
C VAL A 32 -46.78 -16.68 -4.04
N PRO A 33 -48.02 -16.39 -3.58
CA PRO A 33 -48.65 -15.10 -3.86
C PRO A 33 -47.96 -13.92 -3.17
N GLU A 34 -47.44 -14.07 -1.94
CA GLU A 34 -46.67 -12.99 -1.30
C GLU A 34 -45.31 -12.79 -1.98
N ALA A 35 -44.66 -13.88 -2.42
CA ALA A 35 -43.38 -13.80 -3.13
C ALA A 35 -43.47 -13.13 -4.52
N ILE A 36 -44.57 -13.33 -5.25
CA ILE A 36 -44.79 -12.70 -6.58
C ILE A 36 -45.37 -11.29 -6.43
N GLY A 37 -46.28 -11.08 -5.49
CA GLY A 37 -47.05 -9.84 -5.37
C GLY A 37 -46.32 -8.71 -4.64
N HIS A 38 -45.31 -9.01 -3.82
CA HIS A 38 -44.61 -8.01 -3.01
C HIS A 38 -43.10 -8.19 -3.14
N TRP A 39 -42.41 -7.21 -3.75
CA TRP A 39 -40.96 -7.09 -3.59
C TRP A 39 -40.69 -6.59 -2.17
N ASP A 40 -40.69 -7.52 -1.23
CA ASP A 40 -40.55 -7.25 0.20
C ASP A 40 -39.12 -6.78 0.46
N SER A 41 -38.90 -5.48 0.22
CA SER A 41 -37.65 -4.80 0.53
C SER A 41 -37.57 -4.79 2.03
N VAL A 42 -36.94 -5.81 2.63
CA VAL A 42 -36.73 -5.91 4.07
C VAL A 42 -36.14 -4.58 4.52
N LYS A 43 -36.99 -3.69 5.06
CA LYS A 43 -36.53 -2.41 5.58
C LYS A 43 -35.71 -2.79 6.78
N ALA A 44 -34.39 -2.69 6.63
CA ALA A 44 -33.46 -3.01 7.70
C ALA A 44 -33.94 -2.27 8.95
N LYS A 45 -34.42 -3.01 9.95
CA LYS A 45 -34.83 -2.40 11.21
C LYS A 45 -33.58 -1.70 11.73
N PRO A 46 -33.60 -0.37 11.91
CA PRO A 46 -32.43 0.31 12.45
C PRO A 46 -32.20 -0.29 13.83
N ARG A 47 -31.08 -1.00 14.01
CA ARG A 47 -30.66 -1.44 15.34
C ARG A 47 -30.53 -0.17 16.15
N LYS A 48 -31.40 0.01 17.17
CA LYS A 48 -31.29 1.13 18.11
C LYS A 48 -29.93 1.01 18.77
N ARG A 49 -28.96 1.82 18.34
CA ARG A 49 -27.63 1.84 18.95
C ARG A 49 -27.80 2.47 20.32
N VAL A 50 -27.64 1.64 21.34
CA VAL A 50 -27.60 2.05 22.74
C VAL A 50 -26.29 2.81 22.91
N MET A 51 -26.36 4.15 22.91
CA MET A 51 -25.16 4.98 23.09
C MET A 51 -24.55 4.75 24.48
N PRO A 52 -23.20 4.73 24.57
CA PRO A 52 -22.52 4.62 25.85
C PRO A 52 -22.81 5.82 26.75
N ARG A 53 -22.73 5.61 28.07
CA ARG A 53 -22.92 6.66 29.07
C ARG A 53 -21.75 7.65 29.07
N ASP A 54 -22.05 8.91 29.35
CA ASP A 54 -21.05 9.96 29.48
C ASP A 54 -20.70 10.16 30.97
N PHE A 55 -19.77 9.34 31.46
CA PHE A 55 -19.35 9.37 32.87
C PHE A 55 -18.70 10.69 33.30
N VAL A 56 -18.13 11.46 32.37
CA VAL A 56 -17.48 12.74 32.69
C VAL A 56 -18.55 13.79 33.02
N THR A 57 -19.58 13.89 32.18
CA THR A 57 -20.70 14.81 32.45
C THR A 57 -21.51 14.37 33.68
N MET A 58 -21.75 13.07 33.83
CA MET A 58 -22.45 12.51 34.99
C MET A 58 -21.65 12.71 36.28
N GLY A 59 -20.33 12.53 36.25
CA GLY A 59 -19.46 12.74 37.40
C GLY A 59 -19.43 14.20 37.85
N ARG A 60 -19.39 15.15 36.89
CA ARG A 60 -19.49 16.58 37.20
C ARG A 60 -20.83 16.93 37.85
N GLY A 61 -21.94 16.48 37.26
CA GLY A 61 -23.27 16.72 37.82
C GLY A 61 -23.48 16.09 39.20
N ALA A 62 -22.90 14.91 39.45
CA ALA A 62 -22.94 14.28 40.77
C ALA A 62 -22.21 15.12 41.83
N VAL A 63 -21.08 15.73 41.47
CA VAL A 63 -20.34 16.64 42.38
C VAL A 63 -21.13 17.92 42.63
N ASP A 64 -21.74 18.49 41.57
CA ASP A 64 -22.58 19.70 41.69
C ASP A 64 -23.80 19.47 42.61
N GLU A 65 -24.33 18.23 42.63
CA GLU A 65 -25.43 17.78 43.50
C GLU A 65 -24.96 17.33 44.90
N GLY A 66 -23.67 17.45 45.19
CA GLY A 66 -23.10 17.16 46.51
C GLY A 66 -22.87 15.67 46.81
N CYS A 67 -22.79 14.80 45.80
CA CYS A 67 -22.40 13.41 46.01
C CYS A 67 -20.93 13.35 46.45
N THR A 68 -20.68 12.75 47.61
CA THR A 68 -19.34 12.61 48.19
C THR A 68 -18.91 11.15 48.30
N THR A 69 -19.86 10.23 48.44
CA THR A 69 -19.58 8.80 48.66
C THR A 69 -19.80 7.98 47.39
N ALA A 70 -18.99 6.94 47.16
CA ALA A 70 -19.14 6.05 46.00
C ALA A 70 -20.55 5.43 45.86
N ARG A 71 -21.23 5.18 46.98
CA ARG A 71 -22.62 4.69 46.99
C ARG A 71 -23.61 5.73 46.44
N GLU A 72 -23.41 7.00 46.74
CA GLU A 72 -24.22 8.11 46.24
C GLU A 72 -24.01 8.28 44.74
N PHE A 73 -22.75 8.23 44.28
CA PHE A 73 -22.44 8.20 42.84
C PHE A 73 -23.12 7.03 42.12
N ALA A 74 -23.12 5.83 42.71
CA ALA A 74 -23.80 4.68 42.12
C ALA A 74 -25.33 4.85 42.04
N LEU A 75 -25.95 5.51 43.03
CA LEU A 75 -27.38 5.86 42.99
C LEU A 75 -27.65 6.95 41.94
N TYR A 76 -26.79 7.98 41.89
CA TYR A 76 -26.86 9.05 40.91
C TYR A 76 -26.78 8.50 39.48
N TYR A 77 -25.84 7.57 39.20
CA TYR A 77 -25.70 6.93 37.90
C TYR A 77 -26.87 6.02 37.50
N LYS A 78 -27.66 5.55 38.46
CA LYS A 78 -28.89 4.80 38.17
C LYS A 78 -30.03 5.75 37.80
N PHE A 79 -30.09 6.92 38.44
CA PHE A 79 -31.15 7.90 38.23
C PHE A 79 -30.91 8.78 36.99
N MET A 80 -29.68 9.26 36.80
CA MET A 80 -29.30 10.12 35.67
C MET A 80 -28.64 9.29 34.56
N ASP A 81 -29.37 8.96 33.49
CA ASP A 81 -28.82 8.25 32.31
C ASP A 81 -28.40 9.25 31.21
N ILE A 82 -27.31 10.00 31.45
CA ILE A 82 -26.75 10.90 30.43
C ILE A 82 -25.88 10.07 29.49
N ARG A 83 -26.27 10.02 28.23
CA ARG A 83 -25.54 9.29 27.18
C ARG A 83 -24.76 10.24 26.31
N LEU A 84 -23.63 9.73 25.82
CA LEU A 84 -22.93 10.40 24.74
C LEU A 84 -23.92 10.59 23.60
N LYS A 85 -24.03 11.84 23.15
CA LYS A 85 -24.71 12.10 21.88
C LYS A 85 -24.05 11.19 20.85
N ASP A 86 -24.85 10.71 19.90
CA ASP A 86 -24.32 10.19 18.65
C ASP A 86 -23.65 11.39 17.98
N LYS A 87 -22.43 11.71 18.43
CA LYS A 87 -21.42 12.32 17.60
C LYS A 87 -21.39 11.29 16.50
N GLN A 88 -22.13 11.54 15.44
CA GLN A 88 -21.94 10.91 14.16
C GLN A 88 -20.44 10.88 14.08
N LEU A 89 -19.81 9.72 14.36
CA LEU A 89 -18.42 9.49 14.06
C LEU A 89 -18.38 9.98 12.65
N LEU A 90 -17.78 11.16 12.50
CA LEU A 90 -18.17 12.08 11.47
C LEU A 90 -18.31 11.21 10.25
N ARG A 91 -19.50 11.29 9.65
CA ARG A 91 -19.76 10.68 8.36
C ARG A 91 -18.90 11.43 7.34
N TYR A 92 -17.62 11.66 7.65
CA TYR A 92 -16.44 11.55 6.81
C TYR A 92 -16.60 10.27 5.96
N GLY A 93 -17.58 10.28 5.05
CA GLY A 93 -17.13 10.26 3.67
C GLY A 93 -16.12 11.39 3.62
N CYS A 94 -14.84 11.03 3.73
CA CYS A 94 -13.73 11.94 3.52
C CYS A 94 -14.18 12.81 2.34
N LYS A 95 -14.30 14.12 2.54
CA LYS A 95 -14.62 15.02 1.43
C LYS A 95 -13.39 14.95 0.52
N ILE A 96 -13.39 13.96 -0.36
CA ILE A 96 -12.35 13.70 -1.33
C ILE A 96 -12.32 14.97 -2.17
N PRO A 97 -11.23 15.77 -2.13
CA PRO A 97 -11.19 16.99 -2.90
C PRO A 97 -11.36 16.63 -4.37
N PRO A 98 -12.11 17.43 -5.15
CA PRO A 98 -12.27 17.18 -6.58
C PRO A 98 -10.88 17.22 -7.25
N GLY A 99 -10.37 16.04 -7.65
CA GLY A 99 -9.01 15.84 -8.15
C GLY A 99 -8.16 14.83 -7.36
N MET A 100 -8.66 14.29 -6.24
CA MET A 100 -7.95 13.21 -5.54
C MET A 100 -8.16 11.88 -6.27
N THR A 101 -7.14 11.47 -7.02
CA THR A 101 -7.02 10.13 -7.60
C THR A 101 -6.67 9.16 -6.46
N PHE A 102 -7.55 8.20 -6.16
CA PHE A 102 -7.21 7.12 -5.25
C PHE A 102 -6.00 6.36 -5.82
N GLY A 103 -5.03 6.09 -4.95
CA GLY A 103 -3.73 5.52 -5.32
C GLY A 103 -3.85 4.36 -6.31
N MET A 104 -2.90 4.30 -7.23
CA MET A 104 -2.70 3.19 -8.15
C MET A 104 -2.94 1.87 -7.40
N PRO A 105 -3.78 0.96 -7.95
CA PRO A 105 -4.11 -0.28 -7.25
C PRO A 105 -2.82 -0.96 -6.78
N PRO A 106 -2.82 -1.58 -5.59
CA PRO A 106 -1.63 -2.28 -5.11
C PRO A 106 -1.16 -3.20 -6.23
N ARG A 107 0.13 -3.15 -6.56
CA ARG A 107 0.66 -3.98 -7.64
C ARG A 107 0.21 -5.41 -7.35
N PRO A 108 -0.41 -6.12 -8.31
CA PRO A 108 -0.80 -7.50 -8.09
C PRO A 108 0.44 -8.25 -7.59
N SER A 109 0.26 -9.07 -6.55
CA SER A 109 1.33 -9.94 -6.07
C SER A 109 1.95 -10.64 -7.27
N THR A 110 3.28 -10.73 -7.29
CA THR A 110 4.04 -11.41 -8.33
C THR A 110 3.30 -12.69 -8.74
N PRO A 111 2.82 -12.81 -9.99
CA PRO A 111 1.95 -13.92 -10.36
C PRO A 111 2.70 -15.22 -10.09
N PHE A 112 2.15 -16.07 -9.23
CA PHE A 112 2.81 -17.29 -8.74
C PHE A 112 3.28 -18.21 -9.88
N PHE A 113 2.56 -18.18 -11.00
CA PHE A 113 2.90 -18.88 -12.21
C PHE A 113 4.27 -18.47 -12.80
N ASP A 114 4.59 -17.17 -12.83
CA ASP A 114 5.86 -16.68 -13.35
C ASP A 114 7.05 -17.07 -12.43
N LEU A 115 6.79 -17.29 -11.13
CA LEU A 115 7.77 -17.83 -10.19
C LEU A 115 8.04 -19.32 -10.45
N MET A 116 6.99 -20.12 -10.63
CA MET A 116 7.10 -21.55 -10.96
C MET A 116 7.78 -21.80 -12.31
N GLN A 117 7.54 -20.91 -13.29
CA GLN A 117 8.17 -20.97 -14.61
C GLN A 117 9.54 -20.31 -14.67
N HIS A 118 10.08 -19.82 -13.56
CA HIS A 118 11.36 -19.11 -13.50
C HIS A 118 11.50 -17.94 -14.49
N ARG A 119 10.40 -17.29 -14.90
CA ARG A 119 10.42 -16.22 -15.90
C ARG A 119 11.31 -15.04 -15.51
N TYR A 120 11.38 -14.74 -14.21
CA TYR A 120 12.27 -13.68 -13.72
C TYR A 120 13.76 -14.00 -13.87
N LYS A 121 14.14 -15.29 -13.84
CA LYS A 121 15.51 -15.73 -14.16
C LYS A 121 15.80 -15.49 -15.64
N GLU A 122 14.85 -15.83 -16.51
CA GLU A 122 14.99 -15.63 -17.97
C GLU A 122 15.11 -14.15 -18.31
N LEU A 123 14.23 -13.31 -17.76
CA LEU A 123 14.29 -11.85 -17.90
C LEU A 123 15.62 -11.28 -17.39
N TRP A 124 16.15 -11.80 -16.28
CA TRP A 124 17.45 -11.37 -15.78
C TRP A 124 18.59 -11.77 -16.74
N MET A 125 18.57 -13.00 -17.27
CA MET A 125 19.56 -13.46 -18.26
C MET A 125 19.51 -12.64 -19.55
N GLU A 126 18.32 -12.25 -20.01
CA GLU A 126 18.14 -11.33 -21.14
C GLU A 126 18.71 -9.95 -20.87
N HIS A 127 18.42 -9.36 -19.72
CA HIS A 127 19.00 -8.09 -19.32
C HIS A 127 20.53 -8.15 -19.24
N GLN A 128 21.12 -9.24 -18.73
CA GLN A 128 22.56 -9.43 -18.72
C GLN A 128 23.13 -9.54 -20.13
N ARG A 129 22.49 -10.33 -21.01
CA ARG A 129 22.89 -10.42 -22.43
C ARG A 129 22.85 -9.06 -23.11
N ALA A 130 21.78 -8.30 -22.94
CA ALA A 130 21.63 -6.94 -23.48
C ALA A 130 22.71 -5.99 -22.94
N ARG A 131 23.01 -6.04 -21.63
CA ARG A 131 24.09 -5.26 -21.01
C ARG A 131 25.46 -5.59 -21.59
N THR A 132 25.76 -6.87 -21.80
CA THR A 132 27.02 -7.32 -22.41
C THR A 132 27.15 -6.82 -23.84
N VAL A 133 26.07 -6.89 -24.64
CA VAL A 133 26.06 -6.35 -26.01
C VAL A 133 26.34 -4.84 -26.01
N VAL A 134 25.67 -4.07 -25.15
CA VAL A 134 25.89 -2.62 -25.04
C VAL A 134 27.32 -2.32 -24.59
N GLN A 135 27.85 -3.04 -23.59
CA GLN A 135 29.25 -2.88 -23.17
C GLN A 135 30.23 -3.21 -24.30
N HIS A 136 30.00 -4.27 -25.08
CA HIS A 136 30.85 -4.60 -26.22
C HIS A 136 30.82 -3.50 -27.28
N VAL A 137 29.66 -2.91 -27.58
CA VAL A 137 29.56 -1.79 -28.53
C VAL A 137 30.27 -0.55 -27.99
N VAL A 138 30.09 -0.20 -26.72
CA VAL A 138 30.76 0.94 -26.08
C VAL A 138 32.27 0.74 -26.04
N LYS A 139 32.75 -0.46 -25.66
CA LYS A 139 34.17 -0.81 -25.69
C LYS A 139 34.74 -0.76 -27.11
N LYS A 140 34.00 -1.21 -28.13
CA LYS A 140 34.42 -1.05 -29.54
C LYS A 140 34.56 0.42 -29.93
N LYS A 141 33.64 1.29 -29.51
CA LYS A 141 33.73 2.75 -29.76
C LYS A 141 34.89 3.42 -29.02
N ILE A 142 35.25 2.94 -27.83
CA ILE A 142 36.40 3.44 -27.06
C ILE A 142 37.73 2.86 -27.57
N GLY A 143 37.70 1.67 -28.18
CA GLY A 143 38.85 1.02 -28.80
C GLY A 143 39.26 1.59 -30.15
N GLU A 144 38.45 2.46 -30.75
CA GLU A 144 38.88 3.33 -31.85
C GLU A 144 39.73 4.46 -31.24
N VAL A 145 40.97 4.11 -30.86
CA VAL A 145 41.96 5.04 -30.34
C VAL A 145 42.17 6.09 -31.42
N ARG A 146 41.62 7.29 -31.22
CA ARG A 146 41.95 8.43 -32.07
C ARG A 146 43.45 8.62 -31.99
N GLU A 147 44.13 8.39 -33.10
CA GLU A 147 45.56 8.62 -33.18
C GLU A 147 45.83 10.09 -32.86
N ASN A 148 46.66 10.34 -31.85
CA ASN A 148 47.07 11.69 -31.51
C ASN A 148 48.02 12.21 -32.61
N ARG A 149 48.11 13.53 -32.76
CA ARG A 149 48.95 14.17 -33.78
C ARG A 149 50.39 13.63 -33.79
N THR A 150 50.92 13.24 -32.64
CA THR A 150 52.25 12.64 -32.49
C THR A 150 52.38 11.25 -33.11
N THR A 151 51.40 10.35 -32.94
CA THR A 151 51.43 9.02 -33.56
C THR A 151 51.24 9.11 -35.07
N PHE A 152 50.37 10.02 -35.53
CA PHE A 152 50.18 10.29 -36.96
C PHE A 152 51.47 10.79 -37.64
N LEU A 153 52.17 11.75 -37.02
CA LEU A 153 53.44 12.29 -37.55
C LEU A 153 54.60 11.27 -37.54
N ARG A 154 54.51 10.22 -36.71
CA ARG A 154 55.47 9.10 -36.73
C ARG A 154 55.31 8.25 -37.98
N THR A 155 54.08 7.99 -38.39
CA THR A 155 53.76 7.19 -39.58
C THR A 155 53.86 8.02 -40.86
N HIS A 156 53.60 9.33 -40.76
CA HIS A 156 53.65 10.29 -41.85
C HIS A 156 54.63 11.43 -41.51
N PRO A 157 55.94 11.25 -41.73
CA PRO A 157 56.91 12.31 -41.51
C PRO A 157 56.59 13.51 -42.40
N LEU A 158 56.73 14.72 -41.84
CA LEU A 158 56.54 15.94 -42.62
C LEU A 158 57.59 16.00 -43.73
N PRO A 159 57.24 16.53 -44.92
CA PRO A 159 58.23 16.75 -45.95
C PRO A 159 59.36 17.61 -45.39
N VAL A 160 60.60 17.19 -45.65
CA VAL A 160 61.80 17.91 -45.24
C VAL A 160 61.69 19.31 -45.82
N LYS A 161 61.51 20.31 -44.94
CA LYS A 161 61.58 21.70 -45.35
C LYS A 161 63.04 21.94 -45.68
N GLU A 162 63.32 22.27 -46.94
CA GLU A 162 64.60 22.85 -47.31
C GLU A 162 64.69 24.17 -46.54
N GLU A 163 65.42 24.17 -45.43
CA GLU A 163 65.69 25.37 -44.68
C GLU A 163 66.51 26.29 -45.59
N SER A 164 65.84 27.30 -46.15
CA SER A 164 66.51 28.42 -46.79
C SER A 164 67.23 29.17 -45.69
N PHE A 165 68.49 28.82 -45.45
CA PHE A 165 69.40 29.56 -44.59
C PHE A 165 69.57 30.96 -45.20
N TRP A 166 68.69 31.88 -44.83
CA TRP A 166 68.77 33.28 -45.18
C TRP A 166 70.18 33.79 -44.81
N HIS A 167 71.03 33.98 -45.82
CA HIS A 167 72.36 34.54 -45.66
C HIS A 167 72.23 36.06 -45.79
N PRO A 168 72.52 36.85 -44.73
CA PRO A 168 72.51 38.30 -44.84
C PRO A 168 73.66 38.76 -45.75
N GLN A 169 73.36 39.55 -46.78
CA GLN A 169 74.35 40.12 -47.73
C GLN A 169 75.52 40.85 -47.07
N ARG A 170 75.35 41.37 -45.85
CA ARG A 170 76.43 41.98 -45.06
C ARG A 170 77.63 41.05 -44.84
N PHE A 171 77.42 39.73 -44.89
CA PHE A 171 78.49 38.75 -44.72
C PHE A 171 79.07 38.24 -46.06
N GLU A 172 78.64 38.81 -47.20
CA GLU A 172 79.32 38.60 -48.47
C GLU A 172 80.66 39.34 -48.46
N LYS A 173 81.75 38.57 -48.54
CA LYS A 173 83.12 39.09 -48.54
C LYS A 173 83.37 39.86 -49.84
N VAL A 174 83.23 41.18 -49.81
CA VAL A 174 83.55 42.05 -50.94
C VAL A 174 85.06 42.09 -51.13
N TRP A 175 85.56 41.42 -52.17
CA TRP A 175 86.93 41.63 -52.63
C TRP A 175 86.95 42.90 -53.48
N ALA A 176 87.54 43.98 -52.95
CA ALA A 176 87.79 45.20 -53.72
C ALA A 176 89.13 45.05 -54.47
N PRO A 177 89.19 45.31 -55.79
CA PRO A 177 90.42 45.23 -56.56
C PRO A 177 91.25 46.52 -56.43
N HIS A 178 92.54 46.36 -56.10
CA HIS A 178 93.61 47.31 -56.41
C HIS A 178 94.78 46.54 -57.00
#